data_AF-I3I559-F1
#
_entry.id   AF-I3I559-F1
#
_cell.length_a   1.000
_cell.length_b   1.000
_cell.length_c   1.000
_cell.angle_alpha   90.00
_cell.angle_beta   90.00
_cell.angle_gamma   90.00
#
_symmetry.space_group_name_H-M   'P 1'
#
loop_
_entity.id
_entity.type
_entity.pdbx_description
1 polymer ?
#
loop_
_entity_poly.entity_id
_entity_poly.type
_entity_poly.pdbx_seq_one_letter_code
_entity_poly.pdbx_strand_id
1 'polypeptide(L)'
;MKRLRSSRKRLEISDLGSFIDGLANNASAVVVESFINVSVSNLHLEDTVRITQICEEVGWPYSLFDEADQPCATVALHADFAPFRAVIVKPTLSPEILSVLTLTGMKQFLESQPSYVKWYVAGLAERIVTRSTLLCPWYDEYDFDPMPATKNPRSLVREYTSKRTVPPNVGPWLLVNPDTHFTASGAFSTWLNASARAVCRSLASEIDPETGALKCNGTPKLSIPIPDATEDLSLSFSLENFKNLQVAATWIFENEREAESRHTLLATEVARSGHPGTNLLQCFGEQISSSLSSAKIAYQMMLSDVSKDTLKALGDLRKAVTEETAKMTDVTRQLIGGVTAAMAVGFGLIATRISTNTNAWLIVAVMLLVVVYVSVIIYSGTQFISIQRQLRADWQSKLYRFLPGTEYEKMVSVPTGRSEHTFFISAWFSGAAIMALTAIVLWLSVKDDILPRQDIPTNAGASTSVTISSPSFSSVSSLAKISNSATSVISRPVKAVEKGSIPSSQSHDPGM
;
A
#
# COMPACT_ATOMS: atom_id res chain seq x y z
N MET A 1 66.57 -2.17 47.83
CA MET A 1 65.91 -3.30 47.12
C MET A 1 64.67 -2.79 46.39
N LYS A 2 64.83 -2.37 45.12
CA LYS A 2 63.72 -2.05 44.20
C LYS A 2 63.14 -3.39 43.70
N ARG A 3 61.92 -3.76 44.13
CA ARG A 3 61.16 -4.84 43.49
C ARG A 3 60.52 -4.27 42.22
N LEU A 4 61.13 -4.57 41.07
CA LEU A 4 60.52 -4.52 39.75
C LEU A 4 59.30 -5.44 39.77
N ARG A 5 58.11 -4.90 40.04
CA ARG A 5 56.84 -5.54 39.67
C ARG A 5 56.73 -5.39 38.16
N SER A 6 57.16 -6.43 37.44
CA SER A 6 56.78 -6.69 36.06
C SER A 6 55.26 -6.53 35.94
N SER A 7 54.84 -5.53 35.17
CA SER A 7 53.46 -5.34 34.75
C SER A 7 53.13 -6.42 33.72
N ARG A 8 52.74 -7.62 34.16
CA ARG A 8 52.11 -8.61 33.26
C ARG A 8 50.77 -8.02 32.83
N LYS A 9 50.67 -7.63 31.56
CA LYS A 9 49.40 -7.29 30.90
C LYS A 9 48.45 -8.48 31.13
N ARG A 10 47.33 -8.26 31.82
CA ARG A 10 46.29 -9.28 32.00
C ARG A 10 45.66 -9.52 30.62
N LEU A 11 45.65 -10.76 30.15
CA LEU A 11 45.04 -11.12 28.87
C LEU A 11 43.51 -10.93 28.96
N GLU A 12 42.93 -10.29 27.95
CA GLU A 12 41.48 -10.03 27.87
C GLU A 12 40.79 -11.06 26.94
N ILE A 13 39.45 -11.14 27.01
CA ILE A 13 38.66 -12.04 26.11
C ILE A 13 38.88 -11.68 24.63
N SER A 14 39.11 -10.41 24.34
CA SER A 14 39.50 -9.90 23.03
C SER A 14 40.85 -10.47 22.55
N ASP A 15 41.80 -10.71 23.45
CA ASP A 15 43.08 -11.36 23.14
C ASP A 15 42.87 -12.84 22.77
N LEU A 16 41.95 -13.54 23.44
CA LEU A 16 41.59 -14.93 23.10
C LEU A 16 40.94 -15.02 21.71
N GLY A 17 39.93 -14.19 21.46
CA GLY A 17 39.23 -14.16 20.18
C GLY A 17 40.17 -13.82 19.02
N SER A 18 40.97 -12.76 19.17
CA SER A 18 41.92 -12.33 18.13
C SER A 18 43.02 -13.37 17.86
N PHE A 19 43.47 -14.11 18.87
CA PHE A 19 44.41 -15.20 18.68
C PHE A 19 43.80 -16.35 17.86
N ILE A 20 42.60 -16.80 18.22
CA ILE A 20 41.89 -17.88 17.51
C ILE A 20 41.58 -17.46 16.07
N ASP A 21 41.13 -16.23 15.85
CA ASP A 21 40.87 -15.70 14.51
C ASP A 21 42.16 -15.61 13.67
N GLY A 22 43.30 -15.29 14.29
CA GLY A 22 44.60 -15.35 13.62
C GLY A 22 44.96 -16.75 13.12
N LEU A 23 44.70 -17.78 13.92
CA LEU A 23 44.92 -19.18 13.53
C LEU A 23 44.00 -19.63 12.38
N ALA A 24 42.73 -19.18 12.42
CA ALA A 24 41.78 -19.46 11.35
C ALA A 24 42.17 -18.77 10.02
N ASN A 25 42.58 -17.51 10.07
CA ASN A 25 42.95 -16.74 8.88
C ASN A 25 44.22 -17.27 8.20
N ASN A 26 45.15 -17.84 8.97
CA ASN A 26 46.37 -18.46 8.43
C ASN A 26 46.15 -19.91 7.94
N ALA A 27 44.90 -20.39 7.96
CA ALA A 27 44.53 -21.78 7.67
C ALA A 27 45.28 -22.82 8.52
N SER A 28 45.79 -22.41 9.69
CA SER A 28 46.53 -23.27 10.61
C SER A 28 45.59 -24.09 11.49
N ALA A 29 44.39 -23.57 11.78
CA ALA A 29 43.39 -24.24 12.60
C ALA A 29 41.98 -24.16 11.99
N VAL A 30 41.15 -25.15 12.30
CA VAL A 30 39.72 -25.16 11.95
C VAL A 30 38.92 -24.73 13.18
N VAL A 31 38.14 -23.66 13.03
CA VAL A 31 37.36 -23.07 14.12
C VAL A 31 35.87 -23.30 13.88
N VAL A 32 35.20 -23.85 14.89
CA VAL A 32 33.74 -24.02 14.93
C VAL A 32 33.21 -23.44 16.22
N GLU A 33 32.28 -22.50 16.14
CA GLU A 33 31.68 -21.87 17.29
C GLU A 33 30.18 -22.20 17.37
N SER A 34 29.75 -22.78 18.49
CA SER A 34 28.34 -22.99 18.82
C SER A 34 27.86 -21.95 19.83
N PHE A 35 26.60 -22.02 20.27
CA PHE A 35 26.07 -21.12 21.30
C PHE A 35 26.80 -21.23 22.65
N ILE A 36 27.36 -22.41 22.98
CA ILE A 36 27.92 -22.70 24.31
C ILE A 36 29.43 -22.96 24.30
N ASN A 37 30.00 -23.32 23.15
CA ASN A 37 31.41 -23.71 23.06
C ASN A 37 32.07 -23.20 21.78
N VAL A 38 33.40 -23.13 21.82
CA VAL A 38 34.26 -22.86 20.67
C VAL A 38 35.24 -24.02 20.57
N SER A 39 35.20 -24.73 19.45
CA SER A 39 36.14 -25.79 19.14
C SER A 39 37.19 -25.28 18.15
N VAL A 40 38.45 -25.46 18.49
CA VAL A 40 39.60 -25.14 17.64
C VAL A 40 40.37 -26.42 17.42
N SER A 41 40.38 -26.90 16.18
CA SER A 41 41.00 -28.17 15.78
C SER A 41 42.25 -27.92 14.93
N ASN A 42 43.10 -28.94 14.78
CA ASN A 42 44.36 -28.87 14.04
C ASN A 42 45.42 -27.95 14.69
N LEU A 43 45.46 -27.91 16.03
CA LEU A 43 46.37 -27.05 16.76
C LEU A 43 47.76 -27.68 16.89
N HIS A 44 48.80 -26.86 16.68
CA HIS A 44 50.17 -27.20 17.07
C HIS A 44 50.38 -26.98 18.57
N LEU A 45 51.41 -27.63 19.12
CA LEU A 45 51.74 -27.59 20.55
C LEU A 45 51.83 -26.16 21.11
N GLU A 46 52.53 -25.26 20.41
CA GLU A 46 52.71 -23.86 20.85
C GLU A 46 51.39 -23.10 20.92
N ASP A 47 50.51 -23.31 19.93
CA ASP A 47 49.19 -22.68 19.86
C ASP A 47 48.26 -23.23 20.95
N THR A 48 48.31 -24.55 21.21
CA THR A 48 47.55 -25.20 22.28
C THR A 48 47.94 -24.63 23.64
N VAL A 49 49.25 -24.56 23.94
CA VAL A 49 49.75 -23.99 25.19
C VAL A 49 49.28 -22.55 25.35
N ARG A 50 49.34 -21.75 24.29
CA ARG A 50 48.91 -20.34 24.33
C ARG A 50 47.40 -20.20 24.57
N ILE A 51 46.56 -21.01 23.92
CA ILE A 51 45.11 -21.02 24.17
C ILE A 51 44.84 -21.37 25.64
N THR A 52 45.46 -22.43 26.16
CA THR A 52 45.26 -22.83 27.56
C THR A 52 45.66 -21.75 28.55
N GLN A 53 46.80 -21.08 28.31
CA GLN A 53 47.25 -19.99 29.16
C GLN A 53 46.24 -18.83 29.19
N ILE A 54 45.73 -18.42 28.02
CA ILE A 54 44.73 -17.34 27.94
C ILE A 54 43.43 -17.78 28.64
N CYS A 55 42.96 -19.01 28.43
CA CYS A 55 41.76 -19.52 29.09
C CYS A 55 41.91 -19.57 30.63
N GLU A 56 43.08 -19.95 31.14
CA GLU A 56 43.38 -19.94 32.59
C GLU A 56 43.40 -18.52 33.16
N GLU A 57 43.99 -17.56 32.43
CA GLU A 57 44.04 -16.15 32.86
C GLU A 57 42.65 -15.48 32.86
N VAL A 58 41.80 -15.83 31.88
CA VAL A 58 40.42 -15.35 31.77
C VAL A 58 39.46 -16.13 32.69
N GLY A 59 39.87 -17.31 33.16
CA GLY A 59 39.09 -18.18 34.04
C GLY A 59 37.97 -18.96 33.32
N TRP A 60 38.15 -19.29 32.04
CA TRP A 60 37.18 -20.03 31.25
C TRP A 60 37.49 -21.53 31.24
N PRO A 61 36.47 -22.40 31.42
CA PRO A 61 36.67 -23.85 31.32
C PRO A 61 37.06 -24.24 29.90
N TYR A 62 38.00 -25.17 29.78
CA TYR A 62 38.41 -25.75 28.51
C TYR A 62 38.68 -27.25 28.65
N SER A 63 38.66 -27.96 27.52
CA SER A 63 39.03 -29.37 27.43
C SER A 63 39.93 -29.57 26.20
N LEU A 64 40.98 -30.38 26.35
CA LEU A 64 41.93 -30.67 25.29
C LEU A 64 41.80 -32.12 24.85
N PHE A 65 41.97 -32.35 23.56
CA PHE A 65 41.98 -33.67 22.93
C PHE A 65 43.20 -33.78 22.01
N ASP A 66 43.81 -34.95 21.93
CA ASP A 66 44.89 -35.27 20.99
C ASP A 66 44.37 -35.72 19.61
N GLU A 67 45.28 -36.14 18.73
CA GLU A 67 44.93 -36.70 17.41
C GLU A 67 44.01 -37.92 17.50
N ALA A 68 44.12 -38.72 18.58
CA ALA A 68 43.30 -39.90 18.83
C ALA A 68 41.95 -39.57 19.50
N ASP A 69 41.60 -38.29 19.63
CA ASP A 69 40.43 -37.75 20.31
C ASP A 69 40.34 -38.14 21.80
N GLN A 70 41.48 -38.35 22.46
CA GLN A 70 41.56 -38.67 23.88
C GLN A 70 41.77 -37.41 24.72
N PRO A 71 41.04 -37.26 25.85
CA PRO A 71 41.21 -36.13 26.75
C PRO A 71 42.65 -36.04 27.28
N CYS A 72 43.29 -34.89 27.06
CA CYS A 72 44.67 -34.64 27.49
C CYS A 72 44.73 -33.54 28.55
N ALA A 73 45.62 -33.70 29.53
CA ALA A 73 45.92 -32.65 30.50
C ALA A 73 46.99 -31.69 29.95
N THR A 74 46.91 -30.41 30.31
CA THR A 74 47.86 -29.36 29.88
C THR A 74 49.32 -29.71 30.21
N VAL A 75 49.56 -30.47 31.30
CA VAL A 75 50.89 -30.92 31.74
C VAL A 75 51.46 -32.05 30.87
N ALA A 76 50.63 -32.75 30.12
CA ALA A 76 50.99 -33.92 29.29
C ALA A 76 51.11 -33.58 27.79
N LEU A 77 51.08 -32.29 27.43
CA LEU A 77 51.19 -31.86 26.03
C LEU A 77 52.60 -32.15 25.48
N HIS A 78 52.67 -33.00 24.46
CA HIS A 78 53.91 -33.34 23.75
C HIS A 78 53.71 -33.21 22.23
N ALA A 79 54.74 -32.82 21.49
CA ALA A 79 54.62 -32.56 20.05
C ALA A 79 54.15 -33.79 19.26
N ASP A 80 54.46 -35.00 19.75
CA ASP A 80 54.10 -36.28 19.12
C ASP A 80 52.60 -36.60 19.17
N PHE A 81 51.82 -35.87 19.99
CA PHE A 81 50.36 -36.03 20.10
C PHE A 81 49.57 -34.97 19.30
N ALA A 82 50.28 -34.07 18.62
CA ALA A 82 49.66 -33.13 17.69
C ALA A 82 49.15 -33.88 16.43
N PRO A 83 48.07 -33.41 15.78
CA PRO A 83 47.33 -32.18 16.06
C PRO A 83 46.40 -32.26 17.28
N PHE A 84 46.31 -31.17 18.03
CA PHE A 84 45.38 -31.06 19.16
C PHE A 84 44.05 -30.42 18.77
N ARG A 85 43.02 -30.69 19.58
CA ARG A 85 41.73 -29.99 19.57
C ARG A 85 41.44 -29.39 20.93
N ALA A 86 41.21 -28.08 20.98
CA ALA A 86 40.75 -27.38 22.17
C ALA A 86 39.24 -27.11 22.08
N VAL A 87 38.52 -27.39 23.16
CA VAL A 87 37.10 -27.05 23.31
C VAL A 87 36.97 -26.09 24.48
N ILE A 88 36.63 -24.84 24.20
CA ILE A 88 36.48 -23.77 25.16
C ILE A 88 34.99 -23.61 25.48
N VAL A 89 34.63 -23.61 26.76
CA VAL A 89 33.25 -23.41 27.21
C VAL A 89 33.03 -21.93 27.51
N LYS A 90 32.05 -21.32 26.82
CA LYS A 90 31.67 -19.93 27.04
C LYS A 90 30.93 -19.79 28.37
N PRO A 91 31.04 -18.65 29.06
CA PRO A 91 30.31 -18.44 30.31
C PRO A 91 28.80 -18.42 30.04
N THR A 92 28.04 -19.02 30.96
CA THR A 92 26.58 -18.98 30.90
C THR A 92 26.10 -17.58 31.23
N LEU A 93 25.58 -16.86 30.22
CA LEU A 93 24.97 -15.55 30.39
C LEU A 93 23.43 -15.66 30.41
N SER A 94 22.75 -14.52 30.56
CA SER A 94 21.30 -14.42 30.41
C SER A 94 20.86 -15.04 29.08
N PRO A 95 19.71 -15.74 29.01
CA PRO A 95 19.22 -16.39 27.80
C PRO A 95 18.92 -15.41 26.65
N GLU A 96 18.90 -14.10 26.90
CA GLU A 96 18.66 -13.06 25.89
C GLU A 96 19.96 -12.56 25.23
N ILE A 97 21.12 -13.01 25.70
CA ILE A 97 22.44 -12.58 25.22
C ILE A 97 23.12 -13.68 24.44
N LEU A 98 23.53 -13.37 23.20
CA LEU A 98 24.42 -14.21 22.42
C LEU A 98 25.88 -13.86 22.70
N SER A 99 26.66 -14.83 23.17
CA SER A 99 28.11 -14.70 23.30
C SER A 99 28.82 -15.15 22.03
N VAL A 100 29.68 -14.30 21.48
CA VAL A 100 30.47 -14.56 20.28
C VAL A 100 31.94 -14.29 20.56
N LEU A 101 32.77 -15.32 20.43
CA LEU A 101 34.21 -15.25 20.70
C LEU A 101 35.02 -14.97 19.42
N THR A 102 34.61 -15.55 18.29
CA THR A 102 35.41 -15.55 17.05
C THR A 102 34.69 -14.85 15.91
N LEU A 103 35.43 -14.27 14.96
CA LEU A 103 34.88 -13.72 13.73
C LEU A 103 34.25 -14.81 12.85
N THR A 104 34.79 -16.02 12.89
CA THR A 104 34.21 -17.18 12.19
C THR A 104 32.81 -17.50 12.73
N GLY A 105 32.67 -17.58 14.06
CA GLY A 105 31.37 -17.74 14.72
C GLY A 105 30.43 -16.58 14.43
N MET A 106 30.92 -15.35 14.47
CA MET A 106 30.15 -14.16 14.13
C MET A 106 29.54 -14.26 12.72
N LYS A 107 30.32 -14.64 11.71
CA LYS A 107 29.82 -14.85 10.33
C LYS A 107 28.69 -15.89 10.30
N GLN A 108 28.89 -17.03 10.96
CA GLN A 108 27.89 -18.11 11.01
C GLN A 108 26.60 -17.70 11.74
N PHE A 109 26.70 -16.95 12.83
CA PHE A 109 25.53 -16.42 13.54
C PHE A 109 24.80 -15.36 12.72
N LEU A 110 25.52 -14.47 12.03
CA LEU A 110 24.94 -13.48 11.13
C LEU A 110 24.18 -14.14 9.97
N GLU A 111 24.66 -15.26 9.45
CA GLU A 111 23.97 -16.04 8.40
C GLU A 111 22.74 -16.80 8.91
N SER A 112 22.84 -17.40 10.11
CA SER A 112 21.73 -18.16 10.72
C SER A 112 20.63 -17.27 11.32
N GLN A 113 20.94 -16.00 11.59
CA GLN A 113 20.01 -14.97 12.08
C GLN A 113 19.26 -15.38 13.36
N PRO A 114 19.97 -15.71 14.45
CA PRO A 114 19.34 -16.12 15.69
C PRO A 114 18.63 -14.92 16.35
N SER A 115 17.52 -15.17 17.06
CA SER A 115 16.60 -14.13 17.56
C SER A 115 17.06 -13.38 18.82
N TYR A 116 18.38 -13.27 19.05
CA TYR A 116 18.92 -12.57 20.21
C TYR A 116 18.93 -11.06 20.01
N VAL A 117 18.48 -10.33 21.04
CA VAL A 117 18.43 -8.86 21.04
C VAL A 117 19.81 -8.26 21.34
N LYS A 118 20.65 -8.95 22.14
CA LYS A 118 21.98 -8.45 22.54
C LYS A 118 23.07 -9.48 22.25
N TRP A 119 24.18 -9.02 21.68
CA TRP A 119 25.31 -9.84 21.26
C TRP A 119 26.59 -9.29 21.89
N TYR A 120 27.30 -10.11 22.65
CA TYR A 120 28.66 -9.82 23.09
C TYR A 120 29.66 -10.37 22.11
N VAL A 121 30.49 -9.51 21.53
CA VAL A 121 31.45 -9.87 20.47
C VAL A 121 32.86 -9.50 20.91
N ALA A 122 33.77 -10.48 20.97
CA ALA A 122 35.10 -10.29 21.55
C ALA A 122 35.99 -9.34 20.72
N GLY A 123 35.88 -9.42 19.40
CA GLY A 123 36.65 -8.60 18.46
C GLY A 123 36.09 -7.19 18.22
N LEU A 124 35.09 -6.76 18.98
CA LEU A 124 34.43 -5.49 18.80
C LEU A 124 34.95 -4.44 19.78
N ALA A 125 35.40 -3.29 19.28
CA ALA A 125 35.91 -2.19 20.10
C ALA A 125 34.82 -1.18 20.49
N GLU A 126 33.81 -1.01 19.64
CA GLU A 126 32.75 -0.01 19.76
C GLU A 126 31.39 -0.66 19.51
N ARG A 127 30.34 -0.14 20.15
CA ARG A 127 28.98 -0.67 20.03
C ARG A 127 28.43 -0.47 18.62
N ILE A 128 27.81 -1.50 18.05
CA ILE A 128 26.98 -1.39 16.84
C ILE A 128 25.52 -1.44 17.29
N VAL A 129 24.88 -0.28 17.32
CA VAL A 129 23.48 -0.13 17.69
C VAL A 129 22.62 -0.19 16.44
N THR A 130 21.93 -1.31 16.26
CA THR A 130 20.98 -1.51 15.15
C THR A 130 19.54 -1.34 15.64
N ARG A 131 18.56 -1.32 14.74
CA ARG A 131 17.16 -1.07 15.11
C ARG A 131 16.58 -2.17 16.00
N SER A 132 17.06 -3.41 15.92
CA SER A 132 16.52 -4.51 16.74
C SER A 132 17.57 -5.33 17.50
N THR A 133 18.86 -5.09 17.24
CA THR A 133 19.95 -5.87 17.84
C THR A 133 21.09 -4.94 18.28
N LEU A 134 21.59 -5.14 19.49
CA LEU A 134 22.78 -4.48 19.99
C LEU A 134 23.97 -5.44 19.91
N LEU A 135 25.02 -5.07 19.16
CA LEU A 135 26.31 -5.74 19.24
C LEU A 135 27.24 -4.87 20.06
N CYS A 136 27.80 -5.41 21.13
CA CYS A 136 28.71 -4.66 22.00
C CYS A 136 29.91 -5.51 22.44
N PRO A 137 30.98 -4.87 22.93
CA PRO A 137 32.07 -5.58 23.58
C PRO A 137 31.57 -6.44 24.75
N TRP A 138 32.36 -7.43 25.14
CA TRP A 138 32.00 -8.32 26.25
C TRP A 138 31.81 -7.55 27.56
N TYR A 139 30.75 -7.90 28.30
CA TYR A 139 30.36 -7.29 29.58
C TYR A 139 30.03 -5.80 29.53
N ASP A 140 29.78 -5.28 28.34
CA ASP A 140 29.37 -3.90 28.18
C ASP A 140 27.89 -3.74 28.56
N GLU A 141 27.64 -3.07 29.69
CA GLU A 141 26.31 -2.75 30.19
C GLU A 141 25.78 -1.53 29.44
N TYR A 142 24.76 -1.76 28.61
CA TYR A 142 24.07 -0.73 27.85
C TYR A 142 22.60 -1.10 27.76
N ASP A 143 21.75 -0.18 28.19
CA ASP A 143 20.31 -0.31 28.07
C ASP A 143 19.92 -0.10 26.61
N PHE A 144 19.31 -1.12 26.02
CA PHE A 144 18.87 -1.11 24.64
C PHE A 144 17.43 -1.56 24.55
N ASP A 145 16.61 -0.69 23.97
CA ASP A 145 15.21 -0.98 23.66
C ASP A 145 15.08 -1.19 22.14
N PRO A 146 14.79 -2.42 21.68
CA PRO A 146 14.65 -2.69 20.26
C PRO A 146 13.44 -1.96 19.68
N MET A 147 13.64 -1.29 18.54
CA MET A 147 12.53 -0.67 17.82
C MET A 147 11.53 -1.73 17.34
N PRO A 148 10.24 -1.38 17.21
CA PRO A 148 9.22 -2.27 16.66
C PRO A 148 9.62 -2.82 15.29
N ALA A 149 9.27 -4.08 15.06
CA ALA A 149 9.48 -4.71 13.75
C ALA A 149 8.74 -3.93 12.65
N THR A 150 9.38 -3.82 11.50
CA THR A 150 8.84 -3.14 10.32
C THR A 150 8.24 -4.17 9.36
N LYS A 151 7.84 -3.74 8.15
CA LYS A 151 7.32 -4.67 7.13
C LYS A 151 8.34 -5.77 6.83
N ASN A 152 7.91 -7.03 6.86
CA ASN A 152 8.76 -8.17 6.55
C ASN A 152 9.29 -8.07 5.11
N PRO A 153 10.62 -7.99 4.89
CA PRO A 153 11.19 -7.88 3.54
C PRO A 153 10.77 -9.02 2.61
N ARG A 154 10.55 -10.23 3.13
CA ARG A 154 10.08 -11.39 2.34
C ARG A 154 8.68 -11.21 1.76
N SER A 155 7.90 -10.22 2.22
CA SER A 155 6.62 -9.87 1.62
C SER A 155 6.77 -8.97 0.39
N LEU A 156 7.91 -8.27 0.27
CA LEU A 156 8.21 -7.34 -0.82
C LEU A 156 9.05 -8.00 -1.91
N VAL A 157 9.95 -8.91 -1.52
CA VAL A 157 10.89 -9.57 -2.43
C VAL A 157 10.38 -10.95 -2.81
N ARG A 158 10.35 -11.25 -4.11
CA ARG A 158 9.99 -12.57 -4.62
C ARG A 158 11.21 -13.50 -4.58
N GLU A 159 11.09 -14.59 -3.84
CA GLU A 159 12.12 -15.62 -3.73
C GLU A 159 11.49 -16.99 -3.98
N TYR A 160 12.03 -17.72 -4.95
CA TYR A 160 11.53 -19.03 -5.38
C TYR A 160 12.46 -20.19 -4.96
N THR A 161 13.51 -19.90 -4.19
CA THR A 161 14.53 -20.86 -3.77
C THR A 161 14.12 -21.62 -2.49
N SER A 162 14.58 -22.87 -2.37
CA SER A 162 14.35 -23.72 -1.18
C SER A 162 14.99 -23.17 0.10
N LYS A 163 16.20 -22.60 -0.01
CA LYS A 163 16.87 -21.86 1.06
C LYS A 163 16.57 -20.37 0.90
N ARG A 164 15.84 -19.79 1.86
CA ARG A 164 15.53 -18.35 1.87
C ARG A 164 16.72 -17.52 2.31
N THR A 165 17.13 -16.59 1.47
CA THR A 165 18.29 -15.70 1.64
C THR A 165 17.89 -14.29 2.05
N VAL A 166 16.65 -13.87 1.77
CA VAL A 166 16.09 -12.59 2.25
C VAL A 166 15.82 -12.72 3.75
N PRO A 167 16.28 -11.76 4.59
CA PRO A 167 16.01 -11.81 6.02
C PRO A 167 14.51 -11.58 6.31
N PRO A 168 13.94 -12.22 7.36
CA PRO A 168 12.55 -11.97 7.76
C PRO A 168 12.38 -10.62 8.47
N ASN A 169 13.46 -10.04 9.00
CA ASN A 169 13.49 -8.72 9.60
C ASN A 169 14.80 -8.01 9.19
N VAL A 170 14.68 -6.77 8.71
CA VAL A 170 15.86 -5.96 8.33
C VAL A 170 16.50 -5.24 9.54
N GLY A 171 15.78 -5.15 10.67
CA GLY A 171 16.19 -4.45 11.89
C GLY A 171 17.62 -4.75 12.39
N PRO A 172 18.09 -6.02 12.42
CA PRO A 172 19.44 -6.36 12.87
C PRO A 172 20.56 -5.84 11.95
N TRP A 173 20.19 -5.39 10.75
CA TRP A 173 21.10 -4.92 9.72
C TRP A 173 21.07 -3.40 9.54
N LEU A 174 20.05 -2.73 10.09
CA LEU A 174 19.89 -1.28 9.99
C LEU A 174 20.43 -0.57 11.22
N LEU A 175 21.33 0.38 11.03
CA LEU A 175 21.80 1.24 12.13
C LEU A 175 20.67 2.13 12.63
N VAL A 176 20.64 2.41 13.93
CA VAL A 176 19.76 3.45 14.48
C VAL A 176 20.20 4.83 13.98
N ASN A 177 21.52 5.07 13.99
CA ASN A 177 22.12 6.26 13.43
C ASN A 177 23.13 5.87 12.33
N PRO A 178 22.78 6.08 11.04
CA PRO A 178 23.69 5.81 9.92
C PRO A 178 24.97 6.66 9.95
N ASP A 179 24.95 7.83 10.61
CA ASP A 179 26.10 8.73 10.61
C ASP A 179 27.20 8.36 11.60
N THR A 180 26.95 7.39 12.49
CA THR A 180 27.93 6.90 13.47
C THR A 180 29.26 6.57 12.79
N HIS A 181 30.33 7.11 13.36
CA HIS A 181 31.69 6.78 12.97
C HIS A 181 32.13 5.51 13.69
N PHE A 182 32.69 4.57 12.94
CA PHE A 182 33.19 3.32 13.47
C PHE A 182 34.69 3.22 13.25
N THR A 183 35.41 2.80 14.27
CA THR A 183 36.81 2.41 14.11
C THR A 183 36.90 1.10 13.30
N ALA A 184 37.77 1.07 12.29
CA ALA A 184 37.95 -0.12 11.45
C ALA A 184 38.42 -1.31 12.30
N SER A 185 37.53 -2.28 12.50
CA SER A 185 37.80 -3.53 13.21
C SER A 185 37.34 -4.72 12.35
N GLY A 186 37.95 -5.88 12.57
CA GLY A 186 37.55 -7.11 11.88
C GLY A 186 36.10 -7.50 12.13
N ALA A 187 35.60 -7.26 13.36
CA ALA A 187 34.21 -7.51 13.74
C ALA A 187 33.24 -6.54 13.04
N PHE A 188 33.56 -5.24 13.01
CA PHE A 188 32.74 -4.27 12.29
C PHE A 188 32.68 -4.58 10.79
N SER A 189 33.82 -4.91 10.18
CA SER A 189 33.91 -5.27 8.75
C SER A 189 33.08 -6.52 8.44
N THR A 190 33.14 -7.52 9.33
CA THR A 190 32.32 -8.75 9.25
C THR A 190 30.82 -8.44 9.32
N TRP A 191 30.39 -7.59 10.27
CA TRP A 191 29.00 -7.16 10.37
C TRP A 191 28.57 -6.33 9.15
N LEU A 192 29.39 -5.38 8.70
CA LEU A 192 29.11 -4.50 7.57
C LEU A 192 28.87 -5.33 6.30
N ASN A 193 29.73 -6.31 6.03
CA ASN A 193 29.58 -7.18 4.87
C ASN A 193 28.27 -7.98 4.93
N ALA A 194 27.95 -8.60 6.08
CA ALA A 194 26.69 -9.31 6.25
C ALA A 194 25.47 -8.38 6.13
N SER A 195 25.54 -7.18 6.72
CA SER A 195 24.51 -6.14 6.64
C SER A 195 24.27 -5.68 5.21
N ALA A 196 25.33 -5.34 4.47
CA ALA A 196 25.24 -4.89 3.09
C ALA A 196 24.55 -5.94 2.21
N ARG A 197 24.91 -7.22 2.34
CA ARG A 197 24.25 -8.33 1.62
C ARG A 197 22.78 -8.47 2.00
N ALA A 198 22.47 -8.47 3.30
CA ALA A 198 21.10 -8.62 3.79
C ALA A 198 20.20 -7.46 3.34
N VAL A 199 20.72 -6.24 3.37
CA VAL A 199 20.02 -5.03 2.92
C VAL A 199 19.83 -5.04 1.40
N CYS A 200 20.87 -5.31 0.60
CA CYS A 200 20.74 -5.39 -0.86
C CYS A 200 19.70 -6.43 -1.29
N ARG A 201 19.70 -7.62 -0.66
CA ARG A 201 18.68 -8.66 -0.87
C ARG A 201 17.27 -8.18 -0.52
N SER A 202 17.13 -7.33 0.49
CA SER A 202 15.85 -6.76 0.94
C SER A 202 15.34 -5.62 0.04
N LEU A 203 16.23 -4.99 -0.73
CA LEU A 203 15.89 -3.90 -1.66
C LEU A 203 15.57 -4.38 -3.08
N ALA A 204 16.04 -5.56 -3.46
CA ALA A 204 15.70 -6.16 -4.75
C ALA A 204 14.19 -6.47 -4.86
N SER A 205 13.66 -6.58 -6.07
CA SER A 205 12.28 -7.01 -6.29
C SER A 205 12.14 -8.53 -6.33
N GLU A 206 13.15 -9.21 -6.86
CA GLU A 206 13.18 -10.66 -7.03
C GLU A 206 14.61 -11.17 -6.87
N ILE A 207 14.77 -12.40 -6.39
CA ILE A 207 16.03 -13.12 -6.38
C ILE A 207 15.92 -14.28 -7.37
N ASP A 208 16.88 -14.35 -8.30
CA ASP A 208 16.95 -15.43 -9.27
C ASP A 208 17.19 -16.79 -8.57
N PRO A 209 16.39 -17.82 -8.84
CA PRO A 209 16.52 -19.10 -8.16
C PRO A 209 17.75 -19.91 -8.57
N GLU A 210 18.28 -19.71 -9.79
CA GLU A 210 19.42 -20.47 -10.30
C GLU A 210 20.74 -19.75 -10.03
N THR A 211 20.78 -18.45 -10.28
CA THR A 211 22.02 -17.66 -10.17
C THR A 211 22.15 -16.91 -8.83
N GLY A 212 21.06 -16.77 -8.07
CA GLY A 212 21.03 -15.92 -6.88
C GLY A 212 21.14 -14.42 -7.17
N ALA A 213 21.10 -14.00 -8.45
CA ALA A 213 21.21 -12.61 -8.85
C ALA A 213 20.01 -11.78 -8.37
N LEU A 214 20.28 -10.54 -7.97
CA LEU A 214 19.25 -9.57 -7.57
C LEU A 214 18.59 -8.99 -8.81
N LYS A 215 17.27 -9.06 -8.90
CA LYS A 215 16.48 -8.48 -9.99
C LYS A 215 15.70 -7.29 -9.47
N CYS A 216 15.89 -6.14 -10.11
CA CYS A 216 15.11 -4.93 -9.87
C CYS A 216 14.08 -4.76 -11.00
N ASN A 217 12.81 -4.70 -10.64
CA ASN A 217 11.73 -4.53 -11.60
C ASN A 217 11.66 -3.07 -12.05
N GLY A 218 12.09 -2.82 -13.28
CA GLY A 218 11.90 -1.56 -13.99
C GLY A 218 11.79 -1.81 -15.49
N THR A 219 11.74 -0.73 -16.26
CA THR A 219 11.78 -0.77 -17.73
C THR A 219 13.05 -0.09 -18.21
N PRO A 220 14.13 -0.82 -18.57
CA PRO A 220 14.26 -2.29 -18.60
C PRO A 220 14.46 -2.93 -17.22
N LYS A 221 14.25 -4.25 -17.13
CA LYS A 221 14.58 -5.03 -15.91
C LYS A 221 16.09 -5.12 -15.76
N LEU A 222 16.58 -4.90 -14.55
CA LEU A 222 17.99 -4.99 -14.23
C LEU A 222 18.26 -6.26 -13.42
N SER A 223 19.32 -7.00 -13.79
CA SER A 223 19.82 -8.15 -13.04
C SER A 223 21.25 -7.87 -12.60
N ILE A 224 21.51 -8.01 -11.30
CA ILE A 224 22.76 -7.66 -10.65
C ILE A 224 23.31 -8.95 -10.02
N PRO A 225 24.50 -9.42 -10.43
CA PRO A 225 25.13 -10.57 -9.80
C PRO A 225 25.51 -10.24 -8.36
N ILE A 226 25.32 -11.20 -7.45
CA ILE A 226 25.81 -11.09 -6.07
C ILE A 226 27.23 -11.68 -6.03
N PRO A 227 28.22 -10.94 -5.53
CA PRO A 227 29.55 -11.46 -5.22
C PRO A 227 29.50 -12.72 -4.36
N ASP A 228 30.42 -13.65 -4.61
CA ASP A 228 30.53 -14.89 -3.82
C ASP A 228 30.67 -14.57 -2.32
N ALA A 229 30.24 -15.50 -1.47
CA ALA A 229 30.27 -15.34 -0.01
C ALA A 229 31.70 -15.06 0.52
N THR A 230 32.72 -15.52 -0.23
CA THR A 230 34.14 -15.33 0.05
C THR A 230 34.66 -13.93 -0.30
N GLU A 231 33.98 -13.18 -1.15
CA GLU A 231 34.41 -11.84 -1.54
C GLU A 231 34.09 -10.84 -0.42
N ASP A 232 35.08 -10.03 -0.03
CA ASP A 232 34.90 -9.10 1.08
C ASP A 232 34.36 -7.75 0.62
N LEU A 233 33.04 -7.56 0.78
CA LEU A 233 32.38 -6.30 0.42
C LEU A 233 32.87 -5.12 1.24
N SER A 234 33.41 -5.31 2.46
CA SER A 234 33.95 -4.17 3.23
C SER A 234 35.18 -3.53 2.59
N LEU A 235 35.89 -4.24 1.71
CA LEU A 235 37.01 -3.67 0.96
C LEU A 235 36.53 -2.86 -0.26
N SER A 236 35.35 -3.18 -0.77
CA SER A 236 34.78 -2.58 -1.99
C SER A 236 33.81 -1.43 -1.69
N PHE A 237 33.01 -1.55 -0.62
CA PHE A 237 32.12 -0.50 -0.17
C PHE A 237 32.89 0.52 0.68
N SER A 238 33.01 1.74 0.18
CA SER A 238 33.30 2.90 1.03
C SER A 238 32.27 3.00 2.17
N LEU A 239 32.69 3.50 3.33
CA LEU A 239 31.80 3.79 4.44
C LEU A 239 30.64 4.70 4.00
N GLU A 240 30.90 5.66 3.10
CA GLU A 240 29.88 6.55 2.54
C GLU A 240 28.84 5.79 1.70
N ASN A 241 29.29 4.85 0.87
CA ASN A 241 28.41 4.00 0.07
C ASN A 241 27.51 3.14 0.97
N PHE A 242 28.08 2.59 2.05
CA PHE A 242 27.31 1.84 3.04
C PHE A 242 26.28 2.74 3.76
N LYS A 243 26.65 3.97 4.12
CA LYS A 243 25.71 4.95 4.70
C LYS A 243 24.55 5.25 3.74
N ASN A 244 24.84 5.47 2.46
CA ASN A 244 23.80 5.71 1.45
C ASN A 244 22.84 4.51 1.32
N LEU A 245 23.36 3.28 1.37
CA LEU A 245 22.55 2.06 1.39
C LEU A 245 21.66 1.98 2.64
N GLN A 246 22.20 2.30 3.82
CA GLN A 246 21.47 2.34 5.09
C GLN A 246 20.33 3.37 5.06
N VAL A 247 20.59 4.56 4.51
CA VAL A 247 19.57 5.62 4.37
C VAL A 247 18.45 5.19 3.42
N ALA A 248 18.78 4.53 2.30
CA ALA A 248 17.78 4.03 1.36
C ALA A 248 16.87 2.96 1.99
N ALA A 249 17.46 1.98 2.69
CA ALA A 249 16.70 0.95 3.37
C ALA A 249 15.87 1.50 4.53
N THR A 250 16.42 2.45 5.30
CA THR A 250 15.68 3.14 6.37
C THR A 250 14.46 3.84 5.80
N TRP A 251 14.59 4.57 4.68
CA TRP A 251 13.44 5.23 4.03
C TRP A 251 12.32 4.25 3.63
N ILE A 252 12.65 3.05 3.15
CA ILE A 252 11.63 2.05 2.80
C ILE A 252 10.94 1.47 4.05
N PHE A 253 11.74 1.03 5.02
CA PHE A 253 11.24 0.28 6.17
C PHE A 253 10.83 1.17 7.35
N GLU A 254 10.93 2.49 7.25
CA GLU A 254 10.48 3.42 8.28
C GLU A 254 8.97 3.29 8.56
N ASN A 255 8.14 3.10 7.53
CA ASN A 255 6.69 3.02 7.65
C ASN A 255 6.13 1.79 6.92
N GLU A 256 5.54 0.87 7.67
CA GLU A 256 4.98 -0.38 7.14
C GLU A 256 3.91 -0.17 6.06
N ARG A 257 3.04 0.84 6.21
CA ARG A 257 1.94 1.09 5.27
C ARG A 257 2.44 1.56 3.90
N GLU A 258 3.54 2.30 3.88
CA GLU A 258 4.09 2.91 2.67
C GLU A 258 5.26 2.12 2.08
N ALA A 259 5.79 1.13 2.83
CA ALA A 259 6.98 0.37 2.46
C ALA A 259 6.88 -0.28 1.07
N GLU A 260 5.70 -0.76 0.67
CA GLU A 260 5.52 -1.41 -0.65
C GLU A 260 5.61 -0.42 -1.82
N SER A 261 4.96 0.74 -1.69
CA SER A 261 5.06 1.81 -2.69
C SER A 261 6.48 2.37 -2.74
N ARG A 262 7.11 2.63 -1.59
CA ARG A 262 8.50 3.14 -1.51
C ARG A 262 9.50 2.14 -2.10
N HIS A 263 9.35 0.84 -1.80
CA HIS A 263 10.18 -0.24 -2.34
C HIS A 263 10.04 -0.36 -3.86
N THR A 264 8.82 -0.36 -4.39
CA THR A 264 8.57 -0.44 -5.84
C THR A 264 9.18 0.75 -6.58
N LEU A 265 9.01 1.97 -6.06
CA LEU A 265 9.58 3.17 -6.65
C LEU A 265 11.11 3.13 -6.64
N LEU A 266 11.72 2.74 -5.51
CA LEU A 266 13.18 2.63 -5.44
C LEU A 266 13.71 1.57 -6.41
N ALA A 267 13.11 0.37 -6.43
CA ALA A 267 13.55 -0.71 -7.31
C ALA A 267 13.43 -0.32 -8.80
N THR A 268 12.39 0.44 -9.16
CA THR A 268 12.23 0.97 -10.52
C THR A 268 13.33 1.97 -10.87
N GLU A 269 13.64 2.89 -9.96
CA GLU A 269 14.70 3.89 -10.17
C GLU A 269 16.11 3.26 -10.21
N VAL A 270 16.36 2.25 -9.39
CA VAL A 270 17.59 1.45 -9.41
C VAL A 270 17.72 0.68 -10.73
N ALA A 271 16.62 0.09 -11.23
CA ALA A 271 16.61 -0.56 -12.53
C ALA A 271 16.82 0.41 -13.70
N ARG A 272 16.34 1.66 -13.56
CA ARG A 272 16.48 2.72 -14.56
C ARG A 272 17.89 3.30 -14.63
N SER A 273 18.62 3.35 -13.52
CA SER A 273 19.99 3.87 -13.44
C SER A 273 21.05 2.83 -13.81
N GLY A 274 20.76 1.54 -13.59
CA GLY A 274 21.66 0.45 -13.95
C GLY A 274 21.66 0.10 -15.43
N HIS A 275 22.75 -0.55 -15.85
CA HIS A 275 22.94 -1.07 -17.21
C HIS A 275 23.17 -2.59 -17.15
N PRO A 276 22.95 -3.34 -18.24
CA PRO A 276 23.30 -4.76 -18.27
C PRO A 276 24.78 -4.97 -17.94
N GLY A 277 25.08 -5.81 -16.95
CA GLY A 277 26.45 -6.06 -16.48
C GLY A 277 26.94 -5.16 -15.34
N THR A 278 26.08 -4.30 -14.77
CA THR A 278 26.40 -3.51 -13.58
C THR A 278 26.60 -4.42 -12.36
N ASN A 279 27.71 -4.19 -11.64
CA ASN A 279 28.03 -4.91 -10.40
C ASN A 279 27.30 -4.34 -9.18
N LEU A 280 27.23 -5.12 -8.09
CA LEU A 280 26.56 -4.74 -6.85
C LEU A 280 27.03 -3.37 -6.31
N LEU A 281 28.35 -3.11 -6.32
CA LEU A 281 28.93 -1.85 -5.82
C LEU A 281 28.49 -0.64 -6.65
N GLN A 282 28.48 -0.75 -7.97
CA GLN A 282 28.06 0.36 -8.84
C GLN A 282 26.58 0.68 -8.61
N CYS A 283 25.75 -0.36 -8.52
CA CYS A 283 24.30 -0.18 -8.39
C CYS A 283 23.88 0.29 -7.00
N PHE A 284 24.34 -0.38 -5.94
CA PHE A 284 23.90 -0.13 -4.56
C PHE A 284 24.88 0.71 -3.74
N GLY A 285 26.12 0.88 -4.20
CA GLY A 285 27.08 1.76 -3.55
C GLY A 285 27.07 3.16 -4.15
N GLU A 286 27.33 3.27 -5.45
CA GLU A 286 27.54 4.56 -6.12
C GLU A 286 26.21 5.22 -6.55
N GLN A 287 25.29 4.44 -7.12
CA GLN A 287 24.07 4.98 -7.74
C GLN A 287 22.85 5.04 -6.82
N ILE A 288 22.92 4.41 -5.64
CA ILE A 288 21.75 4.29 -4.75
C ILE A 288 21.26 5.64 -4.23
N SER A 289 22.16 6.58 -3.99
CA SER A 289 21.82 7.92 -3.46
C SER A 289 21.02 8.73 -4.49
N SER A 290 21.43 8.71 -5.75
CA SER A 290 20.72 9.35 -6.87
C SER A 290 19.40 8.64 -7.20
N SER A 291 19.37 7.31 -7.12
CA SER A 291 18.14 6.54 -7.30
C SER A 291 17.14 6.81 -6.17
N LEU A 292 17.62 6.95 -4.94
CA LEU A 292 16.81 7.30 -3.78
C LEU A 292 16.23 8.71 -3.87
N SER A 293 17.00 9.71 -4.29
CA SER A 293 16.48 11.07 -4.47
C SER A 293 15.40 11.12 -5.54
N SER A 294 15.60 10.41 -6.66
CA SER A 294 14.61 10.26 -7.73
C SER A 294 13.35 9.54 -7.24
N ALA A 295 13.50 8.45 -6.48
CA ALA A 295 12.37 7.71 -5.91
C ALA A 295 11.58 8.54 -4.89
N LYS A 296 12.25 9.36 -4.08
CA LYS A 296 11.59 10.32 -3.18
C LYS A 296 10.77 11.36 -3.94
N ILE A 297 11.28 11.89 -5.05
CA ILE A 297 10.55 12.82 -5.91
C ILE A 297 9.33 12.12 -6.54
N ALA A 298 9.51 10.93 -7.10
CA ALA A 298 8.41 10.15 -7.66
C ALA A 298 7.34 9.82 -6.61
N TYR A 299 7.74 9.53 -5.37
CA TYR A 299 6.84 9.33 -4.26
C TYR A 299 6.04 10.59 -3.92
N GLN A 300 6.70 11.76 -3.88
CA GLN A 300 6.02 13.05 -3.68
C GLN A 300 5.03 13.38 -4.81
N MET A 301 5.38 13.05 -6.05
CA MET A 301 4.47 13.17 -7.20
C MET A 301 3.27 12.24 -7.07
N MET A 302 3.49 10.96 -6.73
CA MET A 302 2.43 9.99 -6.50
C MET A 302 1.46 10.46 -5.40
N LEU A 303 1.97 10.99 -4.29
CA LEU A 303 1.13 11.57 -3.23
C LEU A 303 0.34 12.80 -3.73
N SER A 304 0.94 13.63 -4.56
CA SER A 304 0.31 14.83 -5.14
C SER A 304 -0.79 14.48 -6.15
N ASP A 305 -0.56 13.47 -7.00
CA ASP A 305 -1.55 12.99 -7.98
C ASP A 305 -2.75 12.36 -7.29
N VAL A 306 -2.53 11.55 -6.25
CA VAL A 306 -3.63 11.03 -5.41
C VAL A 306 -4.42 12.17 -4.78
N SER A 307 -3.77 13.22 -4.29
CA SER A 307 -4.45 14.42 -3.76
C SER A 307 -5.22 15.21 -4.83
N LYS A 308 -4.67 15.31 -6.05
CA LYS A 308 -5.34 15.98 -7.17
C LYS A 308 -6.58 15.22 -7.61
N ASP A 309 -6.50 13.90 -7.70
CA ASP A 309 -7.61 13.04 -8.07
C ASP A 309 -8.71 13.05 -7.00
N THR A 310 -8.36 13.11 -5.72
CA THR A 310 -9.36 13.25 -4.64
C THR A 310 -10.06 14.62 -4.71
N LEU A 311 -9.31 15.71 -4.91
CA LEU A 311 -9.91 17.05 -5.09
C LEU A 311 -10.80 17.12 -6.34
N LYS A 312 -10.38 16.51 -7.44
CA LYS A 312 -11.18 16.44 -8.67
C LYS A 312 -12.46 15.64 -8.44
N ALA A 313 -12.37 14.48 -7.80
CA ALA A 313 -13.54 13.67 -7.45
C ALA A 313 -14.51 14.44 -6.55
N LEU A 314 -13.99 15.25 -5.61
CA LEU A 314 -14.80 16.09 -4.73
C LEU A 314 -15.45 17.27 -5.50
N GLY A 315 -14.75 17.83 -6.49
CA GLY A 315 -15.29 18.83 -7.41
C GLY A 315 -16.39 18.27 -8.31
N ASP A 316 -16.17 17.10 -8.90
CA ASP A 316 -17.15 16.38 -9.72
C ASP A 316 -18.39 16.00 -8.89
N LEU A 317 -18.20 15.60 -7.61
CA LEU A 317 -19.29 15.33 -6.69
C LEU A 317 -20.16 16.58 -6.45
N ARG A 318 -19.54 17.73 -6.11
CA ARG A 318 -20.29 18.98 -5.88
C ARG A 318 -21.04 19.42 -7.13
N LYS A 319 -20.43 19.28 -8.31
CA LYS A 319 -21.08 19.57 -9.59
C LYS A 319 -22.26 18.64 -9.84
N ALA A 320 -22.09 17.34 -9.65
CA ALA A 320 -23.17 16.35 -9.81
C ALA A 320 -24.34 16.64 -8.87
N VAL A 321 -24.09 16.93 -7.60
CA VAL A 321 -25.12 17.28 -6.60
C VAL A 321 -25.85 18.58 -6.99
N THR A 322 -25.12 19.56 -7.53
CA THR A 322 -25.71 20.83 -7.98
C THR A 322 -26.59 20.63 -9.21
N GLU A 323 -26.13 19.86 -10.20
CA GLU A 323 -26.92 19.51 -11.39
C GLU A 323 -28.16 18.68 -11.04
N GLU A 324 -28.04 17.75 -10.09
CA GLU A 324 -29.16 16.96 -9.59
C GLU A 324 -30.21 17.84 -8.90
N THR A 325 -29.76 18.76 -8.04
CA THR A 325 -30.63 19.73 -7.36
C THR A 325 -31.34 20.66 -8.36
N ALA A 326 -30.63 21.11 -9.40
CA ALA A 326 -31.20 21.93 -10.46
C ALA A 326 -32.28 21.16 -11.26
N LYS A 327 -32.00 19.92 -11.67
CA LYS A 327 -32.99 19.06 -12.34
C LYS A 327 -34.22 18.81 -11.48
N MET A 328 -34.02 18.59 -10.18
CA MET A 328 -35.13 18.39 -9.24
C MET A 328 -36.00 19.64 -9.11
N THR A 329 -35.37 20.81 -9.10
CA THR A 329 -36.05 22.11 -9.10
C THR A 329 -36.86 22.30 -10.39
N ASP A 330 -36.31 21.94 -11.55
CA ASP A 330 -37.01 22.01 -12.84
C ASP A 330 -38.22 21.08 -12.90
N VAL A 331 -38.08 19.82 -12.44
CA VAL A 331 -39.21 18.87 -12.34
C VAL A 331 -40.29 19.41 -11.41
N THR A 332 -39.91 20.02 -10.29
CA THR A 332 -40.86 20.66 -9.35
C THR A 332 -41.59 21.82 -10.03
N ARG A 333 -40.90 22.65 -10.81
CA ARG A 333 -41.51 23.75 -11.56
C ARG A 333 -42.48 23.25 -12.63
N GLN A 334 -42.15 22.18 -13.33
CA GLN A 334 -43.05 21.53 -14.30
C GLN A 334 -44.30 20.98 -13.62
N LEU A 335 -44.15 20.37 -12.44
CA LEU A 335 -45.27 19.89 -11.64
C LEU A 335 -46.19 21.06 -11.24
N ILE A 336 -45.66 22.16 -10.70
CA ILE A 336 -46.44 23.35 -10.34
C ILE A 336 -47.18 23.92 -11.56
N GLY A 337 -46.50 24.01 -12.71
CA GLY A 337 -47.09 24.47 -13.96
C GLY A 337 -48.23 23.57 -14.44
N GLY A 338 -48.01 22.25 -14.44
CA GLY A 338 -49.02 21.26 -14.83
C GLY A 338 -50.26 21.31 -13.93
N VAL A 339 -50.07 21.50 -12.63
CA VAL A 339 -51.16 21.62 -11.65
C VAL A 339 -51.94 22.91 -11.84
N THR A 340 -51.25 24.02 -12.10
CA THR A 340 -51.90 25.31 -12.36
C THR A 340 -52.75 25.25 -13.63
N ALA A 341 -52.23 24.61 -14.69
CA ALA A 341 -52.98 24.36 -15.91
C ALA A 341 -54.19 23.45 -15.67
N ALA A 342 -54.02 22.36 -14.91
CA ALA A 342 -55.10 21.46 -14.52
C ALA A 342 -56.20 22.17 -13.72
N MET A 343 -55.83 23.03 -12.76
CA MET A 343 -56.78 23.86 -12.01
C MET A 343 -57.54 24.83 -12.91
N ALA A 344 -56.85 25.51 -13.84
CA ALA A 344 -57.47 26.44 -14.77
C ALA A 344 -58.51 25.73 -15.67
N VAL A 345 -58.15 24.56 -16.23
CA VAL A 345 -59.09 23.72 -16.98
C VAL A 345 -60.27 23.32 -16.10
N GLY A 346 -60.01 22.94 -14.85
CA GLY A 346 -61.06 22.51 -13.95
C GLY A 346 -62.04 23.61 -13.57
N PHE A 347 -61.56 24.81 -13.26
CA PHE A 347 -62.42 25.98 -13.05
C PHE A 347 -63.18 26.36 -14.33
N GLY A 348 -62.55 26.27 -15.50
CA GLY A 348 -63.20 26.49 -16.79
C GLY A 348 -64.37 25.52 -17.03
N LEU A 349 -64.19 24.24 -16.70
CA LEU A 349 -65.25 23.23 -16.81
C LEU A 349 -66.43 23.52 -15.86
N ILE A 350 -66.14 23.92 -14.62
CA ILE A 350 -67.18 24.31 -13.64
C ILE A 350 -67.96 25.53 -14.16
N ALA A 351 -67.27 26.57 -14.62
CA ALA A 351 -67.92 27.78 -15.17
C ALA A 351 -68.76 27.46 -16.41
N THR A 352 -68.24 26.62 -17.31
CA THR A 352 -68.96 26.18 -18.51
C THR A 352 -70.23 25.43 -18.14
N ARG A 353 -70.17 24.55 -17.13
CA ARG A 353 -71.33 23.80 -16.65
C ARG A 353 -72.40 24.69 -16.01
N ILE A 354 -71.99 25.72 -15.27
CA ILE A 354 -72.92 26.69 -14.68
C ILE A 354 -73.57 27.55 -15.77
N SER A 355 -72.85 27.89 -16.84
CA SER A 355 -73.33 28.78 -17.90
C SER A 355 -74.08 28.08 -19.04
N THR A 356 -73.88 26.78 -19.24
CA THR A 356 -74.44 26.04 -20.39
C THR A 356 -74.89 24.64 -20.00
N ASN A 357 -75.98 24.15 -20.61
CA ASN A 357 -76.53 22.81 -20.40
C ASN A 357 -75.74 21.74 -21.20
N THR A 358 -74.43 21.69 -20.98
CA THR A 358 -73.50 20.73 -21.61
C THR A 358 -73.66 19.35 -21.00
N ASN A 359 -73.49 18.25 -21.74
CA ASN A 359 -73.62 16.88 -21.20
C ASN A 359 -72.64 16.59 -20.03
N ALA A 360 -73.16 16.08 -18.91
CA ALA A 360 -72.38 15.79 -17.70
C ALA A 360 -71.28 14.74 -17.93
N TRP A 361 -71.55 13.73 -18.76
CA TRP A 361 -70.59 12.67 -19.09
C TRP A 361 -69.35 13.19 -19.82
N LEU A 362 -69.49 14.24 -20.63
CA LEU A 362 -68.36 14.87 -21.32
C LEU A 362 -67.41 15.54 -20.31
N ILE A 363 -67.97 16.22 -19.30
CA ILE A 363 -67.20 16.93 -18.27
C ILE A 363 -66.45 15.93 -17.40
N VAL A 364 -67.10 14.83 -17.01
CA VAL A 364 -66.46 13.74 -16.25
C VAL A 364 -65.31 13.11 -17.06
N ALA A 365 -65.50 12.90 -18.37
CA ALA A 365 -64.45 12.35 -19.23
C ALA A 365 -63.22 13.26 -19.32
N VAL A 366 -63.42 14.59 -19.48
CA VAL A 366 -62.31 15.56 -19.51
C VAL A 366 -61.61 15.63 -18.14
N MET A 367 -62.37 15.58 -17.04
CA MET A 367 -61.77 15.55 -15.70
C MET A 367 -60.95 14.30 -15.44
N LEU A 368 -61.40 13.14 -15.90
CA LEU A 368 -60.65 11.90 -15.80
C LEU A 368 -59.31 12.02 -16.55
N LEU A 369 -59.31 12.65 -17.72
CA LEU A 369 -58.09 12.92 -18.48
C LEU A 369 -57.13 13.84 -17.72
N VAL A 370 -57.63 14.88 -17.04
CA VAL A 370 -56.82 15.75 -16.18
C VAL A 370 -56.21 14.98 -14.99
N VAL A 371 -56.98 14.10 -14.35
CA VAL A 371 -56.49 13.24 -13.26
C VAL A 371 -55.38 12.32 -13.74
N VAL A 372 -55.57 11.65 -14.88
CA VAL A 372 -54.56 10.77 -15.47
C VAL A 372 -53.30 11.56 -15.79
N TYR A 373 -53.43 12.74 -16.40
CA TYR A 373 -52.30 13.60 -16.73
C TYR A 373 -51.44 13.95 -15.50
N VAL A 374 -52.07 14.42 -14.42
CA VAL A 374 -51.31 14.80 -13.22
C VAL A 374 -50.77 13.57 -12.46
N SER A 375 -51.51 12.46 -12.48
CA SER A 375 -51.04 11.20 -11.90
C SER A 375 -49.77 10.70 -12.60
N VAL A 376 -49.69 10.81 -13.92
CA VAL A 376 -48.50 10.47 -14.71
C VAL A 376 -47.31 11.37 -14.34
N ILE A 377 -47.53 12.68 -14.15
CA ILE A 377 -46.47 13.61 -13.73
C ILE A 377 -45.94 13.24 -12.34
N ILE A 378 -46.82 13.00 -11.37
CA ILE A 378 -46.42 12.63 -10.01
C ILE A 378 -45.66 11.30 -10.02
N TYR A 379 -46.18 10.30 -10.74
CA TYR A 379 -45.54 8.98 -10.85
C TYR A 379 -44.16 9.05 -11.50
N SER A 380 -44.02 9.84 -12.57
CA SER A 380 -42.73 10.03 -13.23
C SER A 380 -41.71 10.69 -12.29
N GLY A 381 -42.13 11.66 -11.48
CA GLY A 381 -41.24 12.33 -10.52
C GLY A 381 -40.82 11.42 -9.37
N THR A 382 -41.72 10.60 -8.82
CA THR A 382 -41.36 9.66 -7.75
C THR A 382 -40.43 8.54 -8.23
N GLN A 383 -40.64 8.03 -9.46
CA GLN A 383 -39.73 7.06 -10.08
C GLN A 383 -38.34 7.64 -10.30
N PHE A 384 -38.26 8.87 -10.79
CA PHE A 384 -36.98 9.56 -10.99
C PHE A 384 -36.18 9.70 -9.68
N ILE A 385 -36.84 10.07 -8.59
CA ILE A 385 -36.22 10.17 -7.25
C ILE A 385 -35.75 8.80 -6.74
N SER A 386 -36.54 7.74 -6.98
CA SER A 386 -36.17 6.38 -6.57
C SER A 386 -34.89 5.90 -7.28
N ILE A 387 -34.82 6.11 -8.59
CA ILE A 387 -33.64 5.78 -9.40
C ILE A 387 -32.42 6.56 -8.91
N GLN A 388 -32.59 7.85 -8.61
CA GLN A 388 -31.52 8.69 -8.07
C GLN A 388 -31.02 8.21 -6.70
N ARG A 389 -31.90 7.78 -5.79
CA ARG A 389 -31.50 7.19 -4.51
C ARG A 389 -30.65 5.94 -4.68
N GLN A 390 -30.99 5.07 -5.64
CA GLN A 390 -30.22 3.86 -5.94
C GLN A 390 -28.82 4.19 -6.48
N LEU A 391 -28.76 5.08 -7.48
CA LEU A 391 -27.48 5.57 -8.01
C LEU A 391 -26.62 6.21 -6.90
N ARG A 392 -27.22 6.97 -6.00
CA ARG A 392 -26.49 7.61 -4.89
C ARG A 392 -25.91 6.60 -3.91
N ALA A 393 -26.63 5.53 -3.59
CA ALA A 393 -26.14 4.44 -2.75
C ALA A 393 -24.95 3.71 -3.39
N ASP A 394 -25.00 3.47 -4.70
CA ASP A 394 -23.90 2.82 -5.44
C ASP A 394 -22.64 3.70 -5.47
N TRP A 395 -22.80 5.02 -5.67
CA TRP A 395 -21.70 5.97 -5.70
C TRP A 395 -21.06 6.18 -4.32
N GLN A 396 -21.86 6.13 -3.26
CA GLN A 396 -21.42 6.27 -1.88
C GLN A 396 -20.33 5.24 -1.52
N SER A 397 -20.47 3.99 -1.97
CA SER A 397 -19.48 2.92 -1.75
C SER A 397 -18.10 3.23 -2.37
N LYS A 398 -18.09 3.92 -3.52
CA LYS A 398 -16.85 4.28 -4.25
C LYS A 398 -16.16 5.50 -3.65
N LEU A 399 -16.94 6.44 -3.10
CA LEU A 399 -16.41 7.66 -2.48
C LEU A 399 -15.93 7.45 -1.04
N TYR A 400 -16.48 6.50 -0.30
CA TYR A 400 -16.13 6.25 1.11
C TYR A 400 -14.64 5.95 1.36
N ARG A 401 -13.91 5.48 0.33
CA ARG A 401 -12.45 5.34 0.42
C ARG A 401 -11.73 6.67 0.67
N PHE A 402 -12.36 7.80 0.36
CA PHE A 402 -11.72 9.11 0.34
C PHE A 402 -12.44 10.20 1.14
N LEU A 403 -13.67 9.95 1.63
CA LEU A 403 -14.45 10.96 2.36
C LEU A 403 -15.11 10.36 3.62
N PRO A 404 -14.90 10.94 4.83
CA PRO A 404 -15.57 10.52 6.05
C PRO A 404 -17.10 10.66 5.92
N GLY A 405 -17.85 9.77 6.55
CA GLY A 405 -19.32 9.75 6.44
C GLY A 405 -20.02 11.02 6.90
N THR A 406 -19.46 11.72 7.89
CA THR A 406 -19.98 13.00 8.39
C THR A 406 -19.89 14.12 7.35
N GLU A 407 -18.86 14.10 6.52
CA GLU A 407 -18.64 15.11 5.48
C GLU A 407 -19.47 14.82 4.23
N TYR A 408 -19.63 13.53 3.89
CA TYR A 408 -20.59 13.09 2.88
C TYR A 408 -22.03 13.50 3.23
N GLU A 409 -22.42 13.32 4.49
CA GLU A 409 -23.77 13.66 4.95
C GLU A 409 -24.05 15.16 4.77
N LYS A 410 -23.09 16.00 5.17
CA LYS A 410 -23.18 17.46 5.04
C LYS A 410 -23.21 17.93 3.57
N MET A 411 -22.44 17.30 2.69
CA MET A 411 -22.29 17.75 1.30
C MET A 411 -23.35 17.17 0.35
N VAL A 412 -23.91 16.00 0.65
CA VAL A 412 -24.76 15.25 -0.28
C VAL A 412 -26.12 14.91 0.32
N SER A 413 -26.18 14.21 1.46
CA SER A 413 -27.46 13.68 1.95
C SER A 413 -28.41 14.77 2.45
N VAL A 414 -27.91 15.78 3.18
CA VAL A 414 -28.72 16.88 3.71
C VAL A 414 -29.29 17.77 2.60
N PRO A 415 -28.50 18.33 1.65
CA PRO A 415 -29.05 19.17 0.60
C PRO A 415 -29.99 18.40 -0.32
N THR A 416 -29.66 17.17 -0.71
CA THR A 416 -30.53 16.39 -1.60
C THR A 416 -31.77 15.89 -0.89
N GLY A 417 -31.68 15.51 0.40
CA GLY A 417 -32.84 15.14 1.21
C GLY A 417 -33.83 16.29 1.42
N ARG A 418 -33.36 17.54 1.50
CA ARG A 418 -34.25 18.73 1.52
C ARG A 418 -34.99 18.93 0.20
N SER A 419 -34.32 18.73 -0.93
CA SER A 419 -34.95 18.78 -2.26
C SER A 419 -35.97 17.64 -2.45
N GLU A 420 -35.54 16.40 -2.14
CA GLU A 420 -36.30 15.27 -1.57
C GLU A 420 -37.70 15.67 -1.09
N HIS A 421 -37.66 16.23 0.11
CA HIS A 421 -38.84 16.55 0.89
C HIS A 421 -39.72 17.61 0.23
N THR A 422 -39.11 18.62 -0.40
CA THR A 422 -39.83 19.73 -1.05
C THR A 422 -40.66 19.21 -2.23
N PHE A 423 -40.12 18.29 -3.02
CA PHE A 423 -40.86 17.63 -4.08
C PHE A 423 -42.05 16.84 -3.54
N PHE A 424 -41.86 15.99 -2.53
CA PHE A 424 -42.97 15.20 -1.96
C PHE A 424 -44.08 16.06 -1.36
N ILE A 425 -43.74 17.17 -0.69
CA ILE A 425 -44.73 18.13 -0.19
C ILE A 425 -45.51 18.73 -1.37
N SER A 426 -44.83 19.17 -2.42
CA SER A 426 -45.48 19.76 -3.60
C SER A 426 -46.38 18.74 -4.33
N ALA A 427 -45.93 17.49 -4.46
CA ALA A 427 -46.69 16.40 -5.05
C ALA A 427 -47.96 16.11 -4.23
N TRP A 428 -47.85 16.09 -2.90
CA TRP A 428 -48.99 15.89 -2.02
C TRP A 428 -50.05 16.99 -2.17
N PHE A 429 -49.64 18.26 -2.09
CA PHE A 429 -50.55 19.39 -2.26
C PHE A 429 -51.21 19.39 -3.64
N SER A 430 -50.44 19.07 -4.69
CA SER A 430 -50.98 18.98 -6.04
C SER A 430 -52.03 17.88 -6.21
N GLY A 431 -51.75 16.67 -5.71
CA GLY A 431 -52.68 15.56 -5.76
C GLY A 431 -53.95 15.86 -4.96
N ALA A 432 -53.81 16.40 -3.75
CA ALA A 432 -54.94 16.77 -2.90
C ALA A 432 -55.86 17.81 -3.57
N ALA A 433 -55.28 18.82 -4.23
CA ALA A 433 -56.06 19.85 -4.90
C ALA A 433 -56.88 19.32 -6.08
N ILE A 434 -56.32 18.41 -6.87
CA ILE A 434 -57.02 17.79 -8.01
C ILE A 434 -58.08 16.80 -7.55
N MET A 435 -57.82 16.06 -6.47
CA MET A 435 -58.82 15.20 -5.83
C MET A 435 -60.00 16.02 -5.30
N ALA A 436 -59.76 17.18 -4.68
CA ALA A 436 -60.83 18.08 -4.26
C ALA A 436 -61.64 18.61 -5.46
N LEU A 437 -60.95 19.03 -6.53
CA LEU A 437 -61.59 19.60 -7.72
C LEU A 437 -62.45 18.56 -8.46
N THR A 438 -61.96 17.32 -8.57
CA THR A 438 -62.72 16.21 -9.16
C THR A 438 -63.93 15.83 -8.32
N ALA A 439 -63.80 15.80 -6.99
CA ALA A 439 -64.94 15.56 -6.09
C ALA A 439 -66.03 16.62 -6.25
N ILE A 440 -65.67 17.90 -6.40
CA ILE A 440 -66.63 18.98 -6.65
C ILE A 440 -67.37 18.77 -7.98
N VAL A 441 -66.65 18.40 -9.05
CA VAL A 441 -67.29 18.18 -10.35
C VAL A 441 -68.17 16.93 -10.38
N LEU A 442 -67.77 15.86 -9.71
CA LEU A 442 -68.60 14.67 -9.53
C LEU A 442 -69.85 14.99 -8.72
N TRP A 443 -69.71 15.76 -7.63
CA TRP A 443 -70.84 16.20 -6.80
C TRP A 443 -71.85 17.02 -7.60
N LEU A 444 -71.38 17.98 -8.41
CA LEU A 444 -72.26 18.78 -9.29
C LEU A 444 -72.94 17.91 -10.35
N SER A 445 -72.25 16.92 -10.90
CA SER A 445 -72.82 16.01 -11.90
C SER A 445 -73.91 15.11 -11.32
N VAL A 446 -73.72 14.58 -10.10
CA VAL A 446 -74.68 13.71 -9.42
C VAL A 446 -75.92 14.47 -8.93
N LYS A 447 -75.74 15.71 -8.46
CA LYS A 447 -76.86 16.54 -7.96
C LYS A 447 -77.88 16.87 -9.05
N ASP A 448 -77.43 17.06 -10.29
CA ASP A 448 -78.30 17.38 -11.43
C ASP A 448 -79.10 16.15 -11.93
N ASP A 449 -78.63 14.92 -11.73
CA ASP A 449 -79.38 13.70 -12.08
C ASP A 449 -80.57 13.44 -11.14
N ILE A 450 -80.64 14.12 -9.98
CA ILE A 450 -81.65 13.91 -8.94
C ILE A 450 -82.84 14.90 -9.05
N LEU A 451 -82.73 16.00 -9.81
CA LEU A 451 -83.82 16.96 -10.02
C LEU A 451 -84.37 16.87 -11.46
N PRO A 452 -85.67 16.60 -11.66
CA PRO A 452 -86.22 16.46 -13.00
C PRO A 452 -86.18 17.79 -13.76
N ARG A 453 -85.73 17.67 -15.00
CA ARG A 453 -85.62 18.67 -16.06
C ARG A 453 -86.89 19.52 -16.19
N GLN A 454 -86.81 20.81 -15.87
CA GLN A 454 -87.77 21.80 -16.35
C GLN A 454 -87.22 22.44 -17.62
N ASP A 455 -87.83 22.13 -18.76
CA ASP A 455 -87.58 22.81 -20.02
C ASP A 455 -88.19 24.22 -19.94
N ILE A 456 -87.36 25.24 -20.16
CA ILE A 456 -87.80 26.62 -20.39
C ILE A 456 -87.41 26.98 -21.83
N PRO A 457 -88.32 27.54 -22.64
CA PRO A 457 -88.09 27.74 -24.06
C PRO A 457 -87.12 28.88 -24.35
N THR A 458 -86.35 28.64 -25.40
CA THR A 458 -85.50 29.56 -26.15
C THR A 458 -86.23 30.88 -26.45
N ASN A 459 -85.60 32.01 -26.10
CA ASN A 459 -85.87 33.28 -26.76
C ASN A 459 -84.59 34.09 -26.96
N ALA A 460 -84.58 34.75 -28.11
CA ALA A 460 -83.43 35.35 -28.78
C ALA A 460 -82.96 36.67 -28.18
N GLY A 461 -81.68 36.98 -28.44
CA GLY A 461 -81.20 38.34 -28.68
C GLY A 461 -80.21 38.89 -27.65
N ALA A 462 -78.92 38.93 -28.01
CA ALA A 462 -78.08 40.14 -27.99
C ALA A 462 -76.60 39.77 -28.16
N SER A 463 -75.98 40.40 -29.16
CA SER A 463 -74.58 40.27 -29.54
C SER A 463 -73.65 40.95 -28.54
N THR A 464 -72.55 40.29 -28.17
CA THR A 464 -71.33 41.00 -27.74
C THR A 464 -70.10 40.26 -28.24
N SER A 465 -69.45 40.86 -29.24
CA SER A 465 -68.13 40.50 -29.73
C SER A 465 -67.08 40.76 -28.65
N VAL A 466 -66.35 39.72 -28.23
CA VAL A 466 -65.09 39.87 -27.50
C VAL A 466 -63.99 39.26 -28.34
N THR A 467 -63.14 40.13 -28.88
CA THR A 467 -61.86 39.79 -29.51
C THR A 467 -60.93 39.24 -28.44
N ILE A 468 -60.57 37.95 -28.52
CA ILE A 468 -59.47 37.37 -27.75
C ILE A 468 -58.34 37.09 -28.73
N SER A 469 -57.24 37.83 -28.53
CA SER A 469 -55.95 37.62 -29.16
C SER A 469 -55.41 36.22 -28.83
N SER A 470 -55.10 35.47 -29.88
CA SER A 470 -54.43 34.18 -29.86
C SER A 470 -53.02 34.28 -29.26
N PRO A 471 -52.63 33.41 -28.31
CA PRO A 471 -51.25 32.98 -28.17
C PRO A 471 -51.01 31.79 -29.11
N SER A 472 -50.02 31.93 -29.96
CA SER A 472 -49.49 30.91 -30.87
C SER A 472 -49.06 29.66 -30.09
N PHE A 473 -49.69 28.53 -30.37
CA PHE A 473 -49.17 27.20 -30.05
C PHE A 473 -48.02 26.88 -31.01
N SER A 474 -46.80 27.21 -30.60
CA SER A 474 -45.57 26.67 -31.19
C SER A 474 -44.73 26.03 -30.10
N SER A 475 -44.97 24.75 -29.80
CA SER A 475 -44.00 23.85 -29.15
C SER A 475 -44.59 22.44 -28.94
N VAL A 476 -45.02 21.80 -30.03
CA VAL A 476 -45.11 20.34 -30.09
C VAL A 476 -43.97 19.84 -30.98
N SER A 477 -42.74 19.89 -30.45
CA SER A 477 -41.56 19.30 -31.09
C SER A 477 -40.42 18.94 -30.13
N SER A 478 -40.59 19.06 -28.80
CA SER A 478 -39.51 18.75 -27.84
C SER A 478 -39.60 17.36 -27.18
N LEU A 479 -40.70 16.60 -27.35
CA LEU A 479 -40.87 15.28 -26.72
C LEU A 479 -40.36 14.09 -27.55
N ALA A 480 -39.93 14.30 -28.80
CA ALA A 480 -39.31 13.25 -29.63
C ALA A 480 -37.76 13.22 -29.56
N LYS A 481 -37.12 14.13 -28.80
CA LYS A 481 -35.64 14.25 -28.74
C LYS A 481 -34.98 13.75 -27.46
N ILE A 482 -35.74 13.33 -26.45
CA ILE A 482 -35.18 12.87 -25.15
C ILE A 482 -35.04 11.33 -25.08
N SER A 483 -35.56 10.58 -26.06
CA SER A 483 -35.37 9.12 -26.15
C SER A 483 -34.03 8.68 -26.78
N ASN A 484 -33.23 9.60 -27.36
CA ASN A 484 -32.01 9.23 -28.11
C ASN A 484 -30.68 9.71 -27.49
N SER A 485 -30.65 10.10 -26.21
CA SER A 485 -29.41 10.56 -25.56
C SER A 485 -29.00 9.76 -24.31
N ALA A 486 -29.61 8.60 -24.07
CA ALA A 486 -29.24 7.71 -22.96
C ALA A 486 -28.84 6.31 -23.46
N THR A 487 -28.06 6.22 -24.54
CA THR A 487 -27.32 4.99 -24.90
C THR A 487 -26.07 5.31 -25.72
N SER A 488 -25.16 6.17 -25.24
CA SER A 488 -23.82 6.26 -25.82
C SER A 488 -22.80 6.92 -24.88
N VAL A 489 -22.40 6.25 -23.80
CA VAL A 489 -21.03 6.31 -23.25
C VAL A 489 -20.86 5.03 -22.41
N ILE A 490 -19.75 4.31 -22.62
CA ILE A 490 -19.36 2.97 -22.10
C ILE A 490 -19.75 1.80 -23.01
N SER A 491 -19.04 1.71 -24.13
CA SER A 491 -18.53 0.43 -24.64
C SER A 491 -17.26 0.73 -25.44
N ARG A 492 -16.10 0.64 -24.77
CA ARG A 492 -14.83 0.42 -25.48
C ARG A 492 -14.73 -1.10 -25.72
N PRO A 493 -14.72 -1.58 -26.97
CA PRO A 493 -14.32 -2.94 -27.23
C PRO A 493 -12.80 -3.04 -27.05
N VAL A 494 -12.39 -4.06 -26.30
CA VAL A 494 -11.05 -4.61 -26.30
C VAL A 494 -10.74 -5.00 -27.76
N LYS A 495 -9.69 -4.41 -28.34
CA LYS A 495 -9.11 -4.90 -29.60
C LYS A 495 -8.53 -6.28 -29.32
N ALA A 496 -9.20 -7.29 -29.84
CA ALA A 496 -8.60 -8.59 -30.08
C ALA A 496 -7.40 -8.42 -31.02
N VAL A 497 -6.27 -8.98 -30.61
CA VAL A 497 -5.12 -9.24 -31.47
C VAL A 497 -5.52 -10.37 -32.40
N GLU A 498 -5.89 -10.02 -33.64
CA GLU A 498 -6.12 -11.00 -34.69
C GLU A 498 -4.78 -11.38 -35.33
N LYS A 499 -4.59 -12.70 -35.39
CA LYS A 499 -3.49 -13.41 -36.04
C LYS A 499 -3.42 -13.03 -37.52
N GLY A 500 -2.35 -12.35 -37.90
CA GLY A 500 -1.92 -12.23 -39.29
C GLY A 500 -1.04 -13.41 -39.67
N SER A 501 -1.58 -14.24 -40.55
CA SER A 501 -0.98 -15.37 -41.24
C SER A 501 0.26 -15.01 -42.09
N ILE A 502 1.24 -15.90 -41.97
CA ILE A 502 2.24 -16.39 -42.94
C ILE A 502 2.04 -15.92 -44.39
N PRO A 503 3.12 -15.47 -45.05
CA PRO A 503 3.43 -15.87 -46.41
C PRO A 503 4.62 -16.85 -46.42
N SER A 504 4.38 -18.00 -47.03
CA SER A 504 5.36 -19.00 -47.41
C SER A 504 5.96 -18.65 -48.78
N SER A 505 7.12 -19.27 -49.05
CA SER A 505 7.96 -19.20 -50.27
C SER A 505 9.00 -18.07 -50.25
N GLN A 506 10.30 -18.26 -50.50
CA GLN A 506 11.02 -19.28 -51.25
C GLN A 506 12.43 -19.53 -50.70
N SER A 507 12.85 -20.78 -50.83
CA SER A 507 14.20 -21.32 -51.00
C SER A 507 15.29 -20.35 -51.46
N HIS A 508 16.42 -20.32 -50.75
CA HIS A 508 17.75 -20.49 -51.35
C HIS A 508 18.83 -20.71 -50.27
N ASP A 509 19.28 -21.95 -50.17
CA ASP A 509 20.69 -22.29 -49.97
C ASP A 509 21.17 -22.76 -51.36
N PRO A 510 22.39 -22.44 -51.83
CA PRO A 510 23.57 -23.13 -51.33
C PRO A 510 24.85 -22.28 -51.24
N GLY A 511 25.65 -22.53 -50.20
CA GLY A 511 27.10 -22.73 -50.35
C GLY A 511 28.02 -21.60 -49.87
N MET A 512 28.61 -21.79 -48.69
CA MET A 512 30.04 -22.05 -48.47
C MET A 512 30.32 -22.35 -47.00
#